data_AF-A0A1Y3AW38-F1
#
_entry.id   AF-A0A1Y3AW38-F1
#
_cell.length_a   1.000
_cell.length_b   1.000
_cell.length_c   1.000
_cell.angle_alpha   90.00
_cell.angle_beta   90.00
_cell.angle_gamma   90.00
#
_symmetry.space_group_name_H-M   'P 1'
#
loop_
_entity.id
_entity.type
_entity.pdbx_description
1 polymer ?
#
loop_
_entity_poly.entity_id
_entity_poly.type
_entity_poly.pdbx_seq_one_letter_code
_entity_poly.pdbx_strand_id
1 'polypeptide(L)'
;MHRRGHEIAAHSITHNSNEKYWSEASTETWAKEMAGVRLIIERFANITDNSIVGVRAPYLRVGGNNQFFMMEEQAFLYDSTITAPLSNPPLWPYTLYFRMPHKCHGNGQNCPTRSHAVWEM
;
A
#
# COMPACT_ATOMS: atom_id res chain seq x y z
N MET A 1 -16.54 -8.87 9.78
CA MET A 1 -15.11 -9.04 10.10
C MET A 1 -14.66 -7.97 11.08
N HIS A 2 -14.75 -6.68 10.73
CA HIS A 2 -14.39 -5.56 11.61
C HIS A 2 -14.99 -5.61 13.03
N ARG A 3 -16.31 -5.79 13.18
CA ARG A 3 -16.98 -5.94 14.50
C ARG A 3 -16.41 -7.06 15.38
N ARG A 4 -15.73 -8.06 14.81
CA ARG A 4 -15.10 -9.17 15.57
C ARG A 4 -13.63 -8.89 15.92
N GLY A 5 -13.12 -7.68 15.65
CA GLY A 5 -11.75 -7.27 15.92
C GLY A 5 -10.74 -7.58 14.80
N HIS A 6 -11.19 -8.04 13.64
CA HIS A 6 -10.30 -8.20 12.48
C HIS A 6 -10.13 -6.86 11.76
N GLU A 7 -8.89 -6.50 11.46
CA GLU A 7 -8.58 -5.31 10.66
C GLU A 7 -9.11 -5.43 9.23
N ILE A 8 -9.50 -4.29 8.66
CA ILE A 8 -9.90 -4.15 7.26
C ILE A 8 -8.95 -3.14 6.62
N ALA A 9 -8.37 -3.50 5.48
CA ALA A 9 -7.41 -2.69 4.74
C ALA A 9 -7.84 -2.51 3.28
N ALA A 10 -7.28 -1.52 2.58
CA ALA A 10 -7.58 -1.20 1.20
C ALA A 10 -6.85 -2.15 0.22
N HIS A 11 -7.59 -2.68 -0.76
CA HIS A 11 -7.04 -3.50 -1.84
C HIS A 11 -7.56 -3.09 -3.23
N SER A 12 -7.55 -1.78 -3.50
CA SER A 12 -8.11 -1.12 -4.69
C SER A 12 -9.63 -1.28 -4.88
N ILE A 13 -10.21 -0.48 -5.77
CA ILE A 13 -11.60 -0.65 -6.20
C ILE A 13 -11.65 -1.66 -7.35
N THR A 14 -10.81 -1.46 -8.36
CA THR A 14 -10.97 -2.15 -9.64
C THR A 14 -10.28 -3.49 -9.70
N HIS A 15 -9.23 -3.70 -8.88
CA HIS A 15 -8.32 -4.83 -9.00
C HIS A 15 -7.89 -5.06 -10.48
N ASN A 16 -7.61 -3.97 -11.20
CA ASN A 16 -7.21 -3.96 -12.60
C ASN A 16 -6.17 -5.04 -12.91
N SER A 17 -6.47 -5.89 -13.89
CA SER A 17 -5.64 -7.06 -14.26
C SER A 17 -4.34 -6.70 -14.99
N ASN A 18 -4.22 -5.47 -15.50
CA ASN A 18 -2.98 -5.03 -16.12
C ASN A 18 -1.95 -4.66 -15.05
N GLU A 19 -0.95 -5.51 -14.82
CA GLU A 19 0.11 -5.26 -13.84
C GLU A 19 0.88 -3.95 -14.06
N LYS A 20 1.04 -3.50 -15.31
CA LYS A 20 1.73 -2.23 -15.62
C LYS A 20 0.93 -1.01 -15.17
N TYR A 21 -0.40 -1.12 -15.14
CA TYR A 21 -1.27 -0.06 -14.64
C TYR A 21 -0.85 0.38 -13.23
N TRP A 22 -0.53 -0.59 -12.36
CA TRP A 22 -0.10 -0.32 -10.98
C TRP A 22 1.32 0.23 -10.90
N SER A 23 2.27 -0.38 -11.63
CA SER A 23 3.68 0.02 -11.63
C SER A 23 3.93 1.42 -12.20
N GLU A 24 3.06 1.86 -13.12
CA GLU A 24 3.15 3.14 -13.85
C GLU A 24 2.04 4.14 -13.44
N ALA A 25 1.21 3.80 -12.45
CA ALA A 25 0.12 4.66 -12.00
C ALA A 25 0.63 6.00 -11.44
N SER A 26 -0.12 7.07 -11.74
CA SER A 26 0.06 8.38 -11.12
C SER A 26 -0.44 8.37 -9.68
N THR A 27 -0.03 9.36 -8.89
CA THR A 27 -0.51 9.60 -7.52
C THR A 27 -2.04 9.72 -7.47
N GLU A 28 -2.64 10.42 -8.44
CA GLU A 28 -4.10 10.57 -8.57
C GLU A 28 -4.79 9.23 -8.82
N THR A 29 -4.22 8.37 -9.68
CA THR A 29 -4.75 7.04 -9.94
C THR A 29 -4.70 6.18 -8.67
N TRP A 30 -3.58 6.21 -7.94
CA TRP A 30 -3.45 5.56 -6.64
C TRP A 30 -4.49 6.05 -5.63
N ALA A 31 -4.78 7.36 -5.62
CA ALA A 31 -5.76 7.94 -4.70
C ALA A 31 -7.19 7.47 -5.05
N LYS A 32 -7.55 7.46 -6.33
CA LYS A 32 -8.85 6.96 -6.80
C LYS A 32 -9.06 5.49 -6.44
N GLU A 33 -8.02 4.67 -6.50
CA GLU A 33 -8.10 3.25 -6.16
C GLU A 33 -8.08 3.00 -4.65
N MET A 34 -7.13 3.57 -3.92
CA MET A 34 -6.92 3.23 -2.50
C MET A 34 -7.73 4.10 -1.54
N ALA A 35 -7.70 5.42 -1.69
CA ALA A 35 -8.56 6.28 -0.88
C ALA A 35 -10.04 6.09 -1.28
N GLY A 36 -10.31 5.85 -2.56
CA GLY A 36 -11.65 5.52 -3.03
C GLY A 36 -12.22 4.25 -2.40
N VAL A 37 -11.45 3.14 -2.36
CA VAL A 37 -11.95 1.92 -1.71
C VAL A 37 -12.12 2.10 -0.19
N ARG A 38 -11.24 2.89 0.46
CA ARG A 38 -11.43 3.26 1.87
C ARG A 38 -12.78 3.94 2.10
N LEU A 39 -13.12 4.95 1.29
CA LEU A 39 -14.41 5.66 1.38
C LEU A 39 -15.61 4.73 1.15
N ILE A 40 -15.50 3.79 0.19
CA ILE A 40 -16.55 2.79 -0.04
C ILE A 40 -16.73 1.92 1.20
N ILE A 41 -15.65 1.41 1.78
CA ILE A 41 -15.71 0.55 2.97
C ILE A 41 -16.28 1.34 4.16
N GLU A 42 -15.78 2.54 4.46
CA GLU A 42 -16.28 3.39 5.55
C GLU A 42 -17.78 3.63 5.42
N ARG A 43 -18.24 4.00 4.21
CA ARG A 43 -19.64 4.32 3.95
C ARG A 43 -20.55 3.11 4.04
N PHE A 44 -20.22 2.01 3.38
CA PHE A 44 -21.12 0.86 3.24
C PHE A 44 -20.98 -0.16 4.37
N ALA A 45 -19.83 -0.22 5.05
CA ALA A 45 -19.64 -1.04 6.24
C ALA A 45 -19.92 -0.27 7.54
N ASN A 46 -20.20 1.04 7.47
CA ASN A 46 -20.44 1.93 8.60
C ASN A 46 -19.30 1.90 9.64
N ILE A 47 -18.06 1.98 9.15
CA ILE A 47 -16.84 2.05 9.98
C ILE A 47 -16.47 3.52 10.08
N THR A 48 -16.47 4.06 11.31
CA THR A 48 -16.32 5.51 11.57
C THR A 48 -15.16 5.82 12.52
N ASP A 49 -14.34 4.83 12.87
CA ASP A 49 -13.25 4.93 13.84
C ASP A 49 -11.87 5.16 13.18
N ASN A 50 -11.86 5.48 11.88
CA ASN A 50 -10.65 5.68 11.07
C ASN A 50 -9.67 4.49 11.11
N SER A 51 -10.16 3.26 11.35
CA SER A 51 -9.32 2.06 11.48
C SER A 51 -8.87 1.45 10.14
N ILE A 52 -9.34 1.96 9.00
CA ILE A 52 -8.96 1.46 7.67
C ILE A 52 -7.70 2.20 7.22
N VAL A 53 -6.55 1.72 7.69
CA VAL A 53 -5.26 2.43 7.58
C VAL A 53 -4.20 1.68 6.76
N GLY A 54 -4.43 0.42 6.42
CA GLY A 54 -3.52 -0.40 5.63
C GLY A 54 -3.82 -0.34 4.13
N VAL A 55 -2.77 -0.53 3.33
CA VAL A 55 -2.85 -0.70 1.86
C VAL A 55 -2.11 -1.98 1.45
N ARG A 56 -2.64 -2.67 0.46
CA ARG A 56 -1.90 -3.67 -0.33
C ARG A 56 -2.27 -3.51 -1.80
N ALA A 57 -1.28 -3.42 -2.69
CA ALA A 57 -1.56 -3.33 -4.12
C ALA A 57 -1.96 -4.69 -4.73
N PRO A 58 -2.90 -4.69 -5.70
CA PRO A 58 -3.17 -5.88 -6.52
C PRO A 58 -1.91 -6.43 -7.17
N TYR A 59 -1.80 -7.76 -7.20
CA TYR A 59 -0.65 -8.49 -7.77
C TYR A 59 0.71 -8.10 -7.15
N LEU A 60 0.71 -7.49 -5.97
CA LEU A 60 1.91 -7.00 -5.27
C LEU A 60 2.74 -6.03 -6.13
N ARG A 61 2.10 -5.25 -7.01
CA ARG A 61 2.78 -4.31 -7.90
C ARG A 61 3.04 -3.00 -7.16
N VAL A 62 4.30 -2.77 -6.81
CA VAL A 62 4.74 -1.54 -6.13
C VAL A 62 4.73 -0.38 -7.13
N GLY A 63 4.11 0.74 -6.74
CA GLY A 63 3.85 1.92 -7.58
C GLY A 63 4.88 3.04 -7.47
N GLY A 64 6.15 2.70 -7.19
CA GLY A 64 7.25 3.65 -7.04
C GLY A 64 6.97 4.70 -5.97
N ASN A 65 7.53 5.90 -6.14
CA ASN A 65 7.26 7.01 -5.23
C ASN A 65 5.79 7.49 -5.26
N ASN A 66 5.05 7.22 -6.34
CA ASN A 66 3.68 7.72 -6.50
C ASN A 66 2.70 7.05 -5.53
N GLN A 67 2.87 5.74 -5.31
CA GLN A 67 2.07 4.99 -4.32
C GLN A 67 2.25 5.59 -2.92
N PHE A 68 3.50 5.74 -2.48
CA PHE A 68 3.79 6.18 -1.11
C PHE A 68 3.53 7.67 -0.89
N PHE A 69 3.71 8.50 -1.91
CA PHE A 69 3.32 9.91 -1.84
C PHE A 69 1.80 10.05 -1.66
N MET A 70 1.02 9.27 -2.42
CA MET A 70 -0.43 9.21 -2.23
C MET A 70 -0.79 8.74 -0.81
N MET A 71 -0.09 7.72 -0.30
CA MET A 71 -0.36 7.21 1.05
C MET A 71 -0.10 8.25 2.13
N GLU A 72 0.97 9.03 2.01
CA GLU A 72 1.27 10.14 2.91
C GLU A 72 0.21 11.24 2.83
N GLU A 73 -0.17 11.67 1.62
CA GLU A 73 -1.24 12.67 1.42
C GLU A 73 -2.60 12.20 1.93
N GLN A 74 -2.90 10.90 1.81
CA GLN A 74 -4.16 10.29 2.22
C GLN A 74 -4.13 9.73 3.66
N ALA A 75 -3.05 9.97 4.41
CA ALA A 75 -2.87 9.53 5.79
C ALA A 75 -3.09 8.02 6.01
N PHE A 76 -2.61 7.19 5.09
CA PHE A 76 -2.49 5.75 5.34
C PHE A 76 -1.30 5.47 6.27
N LEU A 77 -1.44 4.49 7.15
CA LEU A 77 -0.42 4.18 8.16
C LEU A 77 0.68 3.28 7.59
N TYR A 78 0.29 2.24 6.85
CA TYR A 78 1.23 1.25 6.37
C TYR A 78 0.85 0.67 5.00
N ASP A 79 1.88 0.28 4.24
CA ASP A 79 1.79 -0.58 3.07
C ASP A 79 2.26 -1.99 3.45
N SER A 80 1.73 -3.00 2.76
CA SER A 80 2.23 -4.37 2.84
C SER A 80 2.24 -4.97 1.44
N THR A 81 2.91 -4.28 0.53
CA THR A 81 3.03 -4.66 -0.88
C THR A 81 4.47 -5.07 -1.22
N ILE A 82 5.47 -4.46 -0.59
CA ILE A 82 6.87 -4.70 -0.92
C ILE A 82 7.27 -6.10 -0.46
N THR A 83 7.71 -6.91 -1.41
CA THR A 83 8.27 -8.23 -1.08
C THR A 83 9.76 -8.12 -0.79
N ALA A 84 10.19 -8.68 0.32
CA ALA A 84 11.61 -8.91 0.60
C ALA A 84 12.06 -10.28 0.06
N PRO A 85 13.28 -10.40 -0.48
CA PRO A 85 13.83 -11.70 -0.87
C PRO A 85 14.03 -12.59 0.36
N LEU A 86 13.99 -13.92 0.15
CA LEU A 86 14.29 -14.89 1.20
C LEU A 86 15.60 -14.55 1.91
N SER A 87 15.53 -14.39 3.22
CA SER A 87 16.63 -13.95 4.08
C SER A 87 16.58 -14.69 5.42
N ASN A 88 17.75 -14.91 6.02
CA ASN A 88 17.89 -15.48 7.36
C ASN A 88 18.92 -14.67 8.15
N PRO A 89 18.51 -13.87 9.18
CA PRO A 89 17.15 -13.76 9.72
C PRO A 89 16.16 -13.07 8.76
N PRO A 90 14.84 -13.20 8.98
CA PRO A 90 13.84 -12.43 8.26
C PRO A 90 13.94 -10.94 8.63
N LEU A 91 13.29 -10.10 7.82
CA LEU A 91 13.23 -8.66 8.05
C LEU A 91 12.04 -8.31 8.94
N TRP A 92 12.26 -7.31 9.80
CA TRP A 92 11.20 -6.66 10.56
C TRP A 92 10.58 -5.51 9.75
N PRO A 93 9.34 -5.09 10.07
CA PRO A 93 8.76 -3.88 9.49
C PRO A 93 9.66 -2.67 9.65
N TYR A 94 9.60 -1.76 8.69
CA TYR A 94 10.44 -0.57 8.66
C TYR A 94 9.70 0.63 8.09
N THR A 95 10.08 1.83 8.48
CA THR A 95 9.54 3.06 7.89
C THR A 95 10.29 3.44 6.61
N LEU A 96 9.60 4.05 5.66
CA LEU A 96 10.17 4.54 4.40
C LEU A 96 10.78 5.94 4.50
N TYR A 97 11.05 6.44 5.71
CA TYR A 97 11.86 7.65 5.90
C TYR A 97 13.29 7.47 5.37
N PHE A 98 13.80 6.24 5.46
CA PHE A 98 15.14 5.87 5.01
C PHE A 98 15.05 4.90 3.84
N ARG A 99 16.20 4.69 3.18
CA ARG A 99 16.32 3.70 2.11
C ARG A 99 15.95 2.30 2.63
N MET A 100 15.18 1.56 1.82
CA MET A 100 14.79 0.17 2.11
C MET A 100 16.01 -0.71 2.46
N PRO A 101 15.89 -1.59 3.49
CA PRO A 101 16.98 -2.44 3.96
C PRO A 101 17.22 -3.69 3.07
N HIS A 102 16.57 -3.77 1.92
CA HIS A 102 16.74 -4.86 0.96
C HIS A 102 16.58 -4.38 -0.48
N LYS A 103 16.93 -5.24 -1.44
CA LYS A 103 16.72 -4.95 -2.87
C LYS A 103 15.24 -4.98 -3.20
N CYS A 104 14.83 -4.15 -4.16
CA CYS A 104 13.50 -4.25 -4.77
C CYS A 104 13.38 -5.63 -5.44
N HIS A 105 12.47 -6.47 -4.92
CA HIS A 105 12.37 -7.88 -5.32
C HIS A 105 11.07 -8.13 -6.10
N GLY A 106 11.18 -8.85 -7.23
CA GLY A 106 10.08 -9.21 -8.11
C GLY A 106 10.28 -8.69 -9.53
N ASN A 107 9.53 -9.26 -10.47
CA ASN A 107 9.57 -8.85 -11.88
C ASN A 107 8.76 -7.57 -12.09
N GLY A 108 9.29 -6.63 -12.87
CA GLY A 108 8.59 -5.38 -13.22
C GLY A 108 8.24 -4.49 -12.03
N GLN A 109 8.96 -4.63 -10.92
CA GLN A 109 8.71 -3.85 -9.71
C GLN A 109 9.30 -2.44 -9.81
N ASN A 110 8.57 -1.48 -9.23
CA ASN A 110 8.99 -0.09 -9.13
C ASN A 110 8.94 0.30 -7.66
N CYS A 111 10.07 0.20 -6.93
CA CYS A 111 10.12 0.51 -5.50
C CYS A 111 10.38 2.00 -5.23
N PRO A 112 9.98 2.55 -4.07
CA PRO A 112 10.23 3.95 -3.73
C PRO A 112 11.72 4.23 -3.57
N THR A 113 12.13 5.46 -3.90
CA THR A 113 13.52 5.92 -3.80
C THR A 113 13.68 7.20 -2.98
N ARG A 114 12.57 7.87 -2.65
CA ARG A 114 12.52 9.05 -1.78
C ARG A 114 12.00 8.64 -0.39
N SER A 115 12.17 9.55 0.57
CA SER A 115 11.60 9.41 1.90
C SER A 115 10.09 9.62 1.86
N HIS A 116 9.35 8.75 2.55
CA HIS A 116 7.89 8.85 2.74
C HIS A 116 7.54 8.51 4.19
N ALA A 117 6.56 9.20 4.75
CA ALA A 117 6.09 8.99 6.13
C ALA A 117 5.15 7.79 6.28
N VAL A 118 5.58 6.62 5.80
CA VAL A 118 4.75 5.39 5.72
C VAL A 118 5.53 4.20 6.27
N TRP A 119 4.84 3.29 6.97
CA TRP A 119 5.39 1.99 7.38
C TRP A 119 5.28 0.97 6.24
N GLU A 120 6.33 0.16 6.04
CA GLU A 120 6.26 -1.07 5.26
C GLU A 120 6.19 -2.26 6.22
N MET A 121 5.17 -3.09 6.06
CA MET A 121 4.86 -4.27 6.88
C MET A 121 5.20 -5.57 6.17
#